data_AF-A0A4U1L6U3-F1
#
_entry.id   AF-A0A4U1L6U3-F1
#
_cell.length_a   1.000
_cell.length_b   1.000
_cell.length_c   1.000
_cell.angle_alpha   90.00
_cell.angle_beta   90.00
_cell.angle_gamma   90.00
#
_symmetry.space_group_name_H-M   'P 1'
#
loop_
_entity.id
_entity.type
_entity.pdbx_description
1 polymer ?
#
loop_
_entity_poly.entity_id
_entity_poly.type
_entity_poly.pdbx_seq_one_letter_code
_entity_poly.pdbx_strand_id
1 'polypeptide(L)'
;MTARQGWIGFALGVGLWACGAMIVHFLPFLFDGGVATAAMFGVGIVTSLVTVAAARLLGQARGPALVAMMALGTGAALLLDGIGFAFVPDVYAGVSFASQAGAAFIMWAGGTGLLLALWQERAR
;
A
#
# COMPACT_ATOMS: atom_id res chain seq x y z
N MET A 1 -8.54 -17.93 3.96
CA MET A 1 -8.21 -16.80 4.85
C MET A 1 -9.38 -16.54 5.80
N THR A 2 -9.14 -16.54 7.11
CA THR A 2 -10.18 -16.26 8.13
C THR A 2 -10.51 -14.76 8.20
N ALA A 3 -11.60 -14.40 8.87
CA ALA A 3 -11.96 -12.99 9.12
C ALA A 3 -10.86 -12.25 9.90
N ARG A 4 -10.30 -12.89 10.94
CA ARG A 4 -9.16 -12.35 11.72
C ARG A 4 -7.95 -12.06 10.84
N GLN A 5 -7.58 -13.01 9.97
CA GLN A 5 -6.47 -12.82 9.04
C GLN A 5 -6.73 -11.67 8.06
N GLY A 6 -7.97 -11.53 7.57
CA GLY A 6 -8.37 -10.40 6.73
C GLY A 6 -8.17 -9.06 7.43
N TRP A 7 -8.65 -8.92 8.67
CA TRP A 7 -8.46 -7.69 9.45
C TRP A 7 -6.99 -7.37 9.72
N ILE A 8 -6.17 -8.38 10.02
CA ILE A 8 -4.72 -8.19 10.20
C ILE A 8 -4.07 -7.72 8.89
N GLY A 9 -4.37 -8.36 7.77
CA GLY A 9 -3.83 -7.97 6.46
C GLY A 9 -4.23 -6.54 6.08
N PHE A 10 -5.50 -6.19 6.28
CA PHE A 10 -6.01 -4.83 6.08
C PHE A 10 -5.28 -3.81 6.97
N ALA A 11 -5.19 -4.06 8.27
CA ALA A 11 -4.54 -3.16 9.23
C ALA A 11 -3.04 -2.95 8.92
N LEU A 12 -2.34 -4.01 8.50
CA LEU A 12 -0.94 -3.91 8.05
C LEU A 12 -0.82 -3.03 6.81
N GLY A 13 -1.73 -3.18 5.84
CA GLY A 13 -1.78 -2.34 4.64
C GLY A 13 -2.03 -0.86 4.95
N VAL A 14 -3.04 -0.57 5.77
CA VAL A 14 -3.36 0.79 6.22
C VAL A 14 -2.20 1.41 7.01
N GLY A 15 -1.57 0.64 7.89
CA GLY A 15 -0.42 1.10 8.65
C GLY A 15 0.78 1.41 7.76
N LEU A 16 1.07 0.54 6.78
CA LEU A 16 2.14 0.77 5.80
C LEU A 16 1.88 2.06 4.99
N TRP A 17 0.64 2.23 4.53
CA TRP A 17 0.21 3.44 3.84
C TRP A 17 0.42 4.69 4.70
N ALA A 18 -0.06 4.70 5.94
CA ALA A 18 0.07 5.85 6.83
C ALA A 18 1.54 6.22 7.08
N CYS A 19 2.41 5.24 7.32
CA CYS A 19 3.84 5.46 7.44
C CYS A 19 4.45 6.05 6.15
N GLY A 20 4.09 5.51 4.99
CA GLY A 20 4.55 6.00 3.70
C GLY A 20 4.11 7.44 3.44
N ALA A 21 2.83 7.74 3.64
CA ALA A 21 2.27 9.07 3.50
C ALA A 21 2.95 10.08 4.43
N MET A 22 3.22 9.71 5.69
CA MET A 22 3.96 10.55 6.62
C MET A 22 5.40 10.82 6.14
N ILE A 23 6.12 9.80 5.66
CA ILE A 23 7.48 9.99 5.15
C ILE A 23 7.48 10.96 3.96
N VAL A 24 6.54 10.81 3.03
CA VAL A 24 6.44 11.72 1.89
C VAL A 24 6.11 13.15 2.33
N HIS A 25 5.17 13.30 3.27
CA HIS A 25 4.76 14.61 3.77
C HIS A 25 5.87 15.34 4.52
N PHE A 26 6.55 14.66 5.45
CA PHE A 26 7.55 15.30 6.32
C PHE A 26 8.97 15.29 5.74
N LEU A 27 9.28 14.35 4.83
CA LEU A 27 10.60 14.18 4.23
C LEU A 27 10.52 14.16 2.68
N PRO A 28 9.89 15.15 2.02
CA PRO A 28 9.68 15.14 0.57
C PRO A 28 10.99 15.19 -0.22
N PHE A 29 12.07 15.72 0.36
CA PHE A 29 13.40 15.78 -0.24
C PHE A 29 14.03 14.41 -0.52
N LEU A 30 13.47 13.33 0.03
CA LEU A 30 13.89 11.96 -0.29
C LEU A 30 13.35 11.48 -1.66
N PHE A 31 12.42 12.22 -2.27
CA PHE A 31 11.70 11.85 -3.49
C PHE A 31 12.01 12.79 -4.65
N ASP A 32 13.29 13.08 -4.88
CA ASP A 32 13.79 13.94 -5.96
C ASP A 32 14.09 13.21 -7.28
N GLY A 33 13.90 11.89 -7.33
CA GLY A 33 14.23 11.04 -8.47
C GLY A 33 15.71 10.60 -8.54
N GLY A 34 16.52 11.01 -7.56
CA GLY A 34 17.94 10.69 -7.46
C GLY A 34 18.24 9.47 -6.59
N VAL A 35 19.46 9.44 -6.04
CA VAL A 35 19.96 8.33 -5.20
C VAL A 35 19.13 8.17 -3.93
N ALA A 36 18.66 9.27 -3.32
CA ALA A 36 17.81 9.24 -2.14
C ALA A 36 16.49 8.51 -2.43
N THR A 37 15.88 8.78 -3.59
CA THR A 37 14.66 8.10 -4.04
C THR A 37 14.91 6.61 -4.27
N ALA A 38 16.01 6.24 -4.93
CA ALA A 38 16.38 4.85 -5.10
C ALA A 38 16.58 4.11 -3.76
N ALA A 39 17.20 4.78 -2.77
CA ALA A 39 17.35 4.24 -1.43
C ALA A 39 15.99 4.03 -0.74
N MET A 40 15.02 4.93 -0.94
CA MET A 40 13.66 4.78 -0.40
C MET A 40 12.92 3.57 -1.00
N PHE A 41 13.13 3.26 -2.27
CA PHE A 41 12.63 1.99 -2.85
C PHE A 41 13.26 0.78 -2.15
N GLY A 42 14.56 0.83 -1.83
CA GLY A 42 15.23 -0.19 -1.02
C GLY A 42 14.64 -0.34 0.38
N VAL A 43 14.35 0.77 1.06
CA VAL A 43 13.64 0.78 2.35
C VAL A 43 12.27 0.13 2.20
N GLY A 44 11.54 0.41 1.12
CA GLY A 44 10.25 -0.21 0.80
C GLY A 44 10.32 -1.74 0.72
N ILE A 45 11.39 -2.30 0.14
CA ILE A 45 11.62 -3.75 0.11
C ILE A 45 11.79 -4.30 1.53
N VAL A 46 12.64 -3.68 2.33
CA VAL A 46 12.89 -4.10 3.72
C VAL A 46 11.62 -4.03 4.55
N THR A 47 10.86 -2.92 4.47
CA THR A 47 9.58 -2.77 5.15
C THR A 47 8.56 -3.81 4.68
N SER A 48 8.56 -4.17 3.40
CA SER A 48 7.70 -5.24 2.87
C SER A 48 8.05 -6.61 3.47
N LEU A 49 9.34 -6.93 3.62
CA LEU A 49 9.77 -8.17 4.29
C LEU A 49 9.31 -8.22 5.75
N VAL A 50 9.44 -7.09 6.47
CA VAL A 50 8.96 -6.96 7.85
C VAL A 50 7.43 -7.13 7.91
N THR A 51 6.71 -6.54 6.95
CA THR A 51 5.24 -6.65 6.89
C THR A 51 4.79 -8.08 6.63
N VAL A 52 5.47 -8.81 5.73
CA VAL A 52 5.23 -10.23 5.50
C VAL A 52 5.53 -11.06 6.75
N ALA A 53 6.61 -10.75 7.47
CA ALA A 53 6.94 -11.43 8.72
C ALA A 53 5.86 -11.16 9.79
N ALA A 54 5.40 -9.92 9.93
CA ALA A 54 4.32 -9.54 10.83
C ALA A 54 3.01 -10.27 10.48
N ALA A 55 2.64 -10.34 9.19
CA ALA A 55 1.47 -11.07 8.73
C ALA A 55 1.55 -12.58 9.06
N ARG A 56 2.74 -13.19 8.88
CA ARG A 56 2.99 -14.58 9.28
C ARG A 56 2.82 -14.79 10.78
N LEU A 57 3.40 -13.91 11.60
CA LEU A 57 3.40 -14.04 13.05
C LEU A 57 2.00 -13.77 13.64
N LEU A 58 1.42 -12.61 13.33
CA LEU A 58 0.14 -12.16 13.88
C LEU A 58 -1.04 -12.97 13.33
N GLY A 59 -1.02 -13.22 12.03
CA GLY A 59 -2.08 -13.95 11.32
C GLY A 59 -1.94 -15.47 11.36
N GLN A 60 -0.79 -15.98 11.84
CA GLN A 60 -0.42 -17.40 11.77
C GLN A 60 -0.62 -17.97 10.35
N ALA A 61 -0.39 -17.15 9.33
CA ALA A 61 -0.72 -17.45 7.94
C ALA A 61 0.50 -17.96 7.16
N ARG A 62 0.26 -18.93 6.28
CA ARG A 62 1.27 -19.51 5.37
C ARG A 62 0.64 -19.75 3.99
N GLY A 63 1.49 -19.90 2.97
CA GLY A 63 1.07 -20.23 1.61
C GLY A 63 -0.03 -19.29 1.07
N PRO A 64 -1.13 -19.82 0.51
CA PRO A 64 -2.19 -18.99 -0.08
C PRO A 64 -2.83 -17.99 0.89
N ALA A 65 -2.96 -18.33 2.17
CA ALA A 65 -3.56 -17.43 3.16
C ALA A 65 -2.69 -16.19 3.40
N LEU A 66 -1.37 -16.37 3.42
CA LEU A 66 -0.43 -15.26 3.56
C LEU A 66 -0.47 -14.36 2.32
N VAL A 67 -0.48 -14.94 1.12
CA VAL A 67 -0.59 -14.18 -0.14
C VAL A 67 -1.88 -13.37 -0.17
N ALA A 68 -3.01 -13.96 0.21
CA ALA A 68 -4.30 -13.27 0.27
C ALA A 68 -4.30 -12.11 1.29
N MET A 69 -3.66 -12.29 2.45
CA MET A 69 -3.50 -11.21 3.43
C MET A 69 -2.67 -10.04 2.87
N MET A 70 -1.55 -10.35 2.20
CA MET A 70 -0.69 -9.32 1.60
C MET A 70 -1.39 -8.60 0.47
N ALA A 71 -2.09 -9.33 -0.42
CA ALA A 71 -2.86 -8.73 -1.51
C ALA A 71 -3.99 -7.83 -0.99
N LEU A 72 -4.68 -8.22 0.09
CA LEU A 72 -5.70 -7.37 0.72
C LEU A 72 -5.08 -6.10 1.30
N GLY A 73 -3.96 -6.23 2.03
CA GLY A 73 -3.24 -5.09 2.59
C GLY A 73 -2.74 -4.13 1.50
N THR A 74 -2.10 -4.65 0.45
CA THR A 74 -1.66 -3.86 -0.71
C THR A 74 -2.83 -3.19 -1.42
N GLY A 75 -3.94 -3.91 -1.64
CA GLY A 75 -5.14 -3.34 -2.24
C GLY A 75 -5.69 -2.17 -1.44
N ALA A 76 -5.78 -2.33 -0.11
CA ALA A 76 -6.20 -1.24 0.78
C ALA A 76 -5.25 -0.03 0.74
N ALA A 77 -3.94 -0.26 0.77
CA ALA A 77 -2.94 0.81 0.70
C ALA A 77 -3.04 1.60 -0.62
N LEU A 78 -3.18 0.92 -1.76
CA LEU A 78 -3.33 1.55 -3.07
C LEU A 78 -4.61 2.39 -3.18
N LEU A 79 -5.71 1.91 -2.61
CA LEU A 79 -6.95 2.69 -2.55
C LEU A 79 -6.77 3.95 -1.72
N LEU A 80 -6.12 3.84 -0.56
CA LEU A 80 -5.86 4.99 0.31
C LEU A 80 -4.91 6.01 -0.34
N ASP A 81 -3.88 5.55 -1.07
CA ASP A 81 -3.05 6.45 -1.87
C ASP A 81 -3.88 7.16 -2.94
N GLY A 82 -4.73 6.43 -3.68
CA GLY A 82 -5.64 7.04 -4.66
C GLY A 82 -6.50 8.15 -4.06
N ILE A 83 -7.06 7.93 -2.87
CA ILE A 83 -7.82 8.95 -2.12
C ILE A 83 -6.92 10.09 -1.68
N GLY A 84 -5.75 9.79 -1.11
CA GLY A 84 -4.79 10.79 -0.62
C GLY A 84 -4.37 11.76 -1.72
N PHE A 85 -4.01 11.25 -2.90
CA PHE A 85 -3.67 12.07 -4.06
C PHE A 85 -4.85 12.89 -4.60
N ALA A 86 -6.08 12.36 -4.54
CA ALA A 86 -7.26 13.06 -5.07
C ALA A 86 -7.77 14.17 -4.14
N PHE A 87 -7.69 13.98 -2.82
CA PHE A 87 -8.36 14.84 -1.83
C PHE A 87 -7.40 15.59 -0.90
N VAL A 88 -6.12 15.22 -0.86
CA VAL A 88 -5.10 15.89 -0.02
C VAL A 88 -3.85 16.18 -0.87
N PRO A 89 -3.97 17.00 -1.94
CA PRO A 89 -2.86 17.25 -2.88
C PRO A 89 -1.65 17.91 -2.22
N ASP A 90 -1.86 18.63 -1.12
CA ASP A 90 -0.80 19.29 -0.33
C ASP A 90 0.18 18.30 0.30
N VAL A 91 -0.20 17.02 0.45
CA VAL A 91 0.69 15.95 0.93
C VAL A 91 1.86 15.71 -0.02
N TYR A 92 1.73 16.06 -1.30
CA TYR A 92 2.71 15.75 -2.34
C TYR A 92 3.33 16.99 -3.01
N ALA A 93 3.24 18.16 -2.37
CA ALA A 93 3.98 19.41 -2.63
C ALA A 93 4.39 19.70 -4.10
N GLY A 94 3.72 20.65 -4.76
CA GLY A 94 4.22 21.30 -5.99
C GLY A 94 4.18 20.45 -7.28
N VAL A 95 3.68 19.22 -7.22
CA VAL A 95 3.48 18.36 -8.41
C VAL A 95 2.27 18.81 -9.21
N SER A 96 2.35 18.75 -10.55
CA SER A 96 1.22 19.12 -11.42
C SER A 96 -0.04 18.30 -11.11
N PHE A 97 -1.21 18.96 -11.12
CA PHE A 97 -2.49 18.29 -10.87
C PHE A 97 -2.73 17.10 -11.81
N ALA A 98 -2.34 17.22 -13.08
CA ALA A 98 -2.48 16.13 -14.05
C ALA A 98 -1.67 14.88 -13.66
N SER A 99 -0.44 15.07 -13.16
CA SER A 99 0.40 13.96 -12.67
C SER A 99 -0.19 13.34 -11.40
N GLN A 100 -0.70 14.14 -10.48
CA GLN A 100 -1.33 13.65 -9.24
C GLN A 100 -2.62 12.86 -9.55
N ALA A 101 -3.50 13.41 -10.39
CA ALA A 101 -4.75 12.76 -10.78
C ALA A 101 -4.50 11.45 -11.56
N GLY A 102 -3.49 11.43 -12.45
CA GLY A 102 -3.08 10.23 -13.16
C GLY A 102 -2.56 9.13 -12.22
N ALA A 103 -1.72 9.49 -11.25
CA ALA A 103 -1.25 8.56 -10.22
C ALA A 103 -2.42 8.04 -9.37
N ALA A 104 -3.30 8.94 -8.90
CA ALA A 104 -4.46 8.60 -8.09
C ALA A 104 -5.35 7.55 -8.78
N PHE A 105 -5.65 7.76 -10.06
CA PHE A 105 -6.47 6.85 -10.86
C PHE A 105 -5.83 5.46 -10.97
N ILE A 106 -4.53 5.38 -11.27
CA ILE A 106 -3.81 4.09 -11.42
C ILE A 106 -3.82 3.31 -10.10
N MET A 107 -3.52 3.99 -8.98
CA MET A 107 -3.50 3.36 -7.66
C MET A 107 -4.91 2.91 -7.24
N TRP A 108 -5.93 3.73 -7.47
CA TRP A 108 -7.31 3.36 -7.19
C TRP A 108 -7.77 2.15 -8.02
N ALA A 109 -7.50 2.15 -9.33
CA ALA A 109 -7.86 1.07 -10.23
C ALA A 109 -7.12 -0.23 -9.89
N GLY A 110 -5.81 -0.15 -9.60
CA GLY A 110 -5.00 -1.30 -9.20
C GLY A 110 -5.44 -1.91 -7.87
N GLY A 111 -5.71 -1.08 -6.87
CA GLY A 111 -6.25 -1.53 -5.58
C GLY A 111 -7.62 -2.20 -5.73
N THR A 112 -8.52 -1.58 -6.50
CA THR A 112 -9.85 -2.14 -6.79
C THR A 112 -9.75 -3.51 -7.49
N GLY A 113 -8.90 -3.61 -8.53
CA GLY A 113 -8.69 -4.86 -9.26
C GLY A 113 -8.19 -6.00 -8.38
N LEU A 114 -7.24 -5.73 -7.49
CA LEU A 114 -6.73 -6.71 -6.52
C LEU A 114 -7.82 -7.19 -5.55
N LEU A 115 -8.64 -6.28 -5.03
CA LEU A 115 -9.74 -6.63 -4.12
C LEU A 115 -10.83 -7.44 -4.84
N LEU A 116 -11.16 -7.09 -6.08
CA LEU A 116 -12.12 -7.85 -6.90
C LEU A 116 -11.59 -9.26 -7.19
N ALA A 117 -10.31 -9.40 -7.54
CA ALA A 117 -9.69 -10.71 -7.77
C ALA A 117 -9.74 -11.59 -6.50
N LEU A 118 -9.41 -11.02 -5.34
CA LEU A 118 -9.51 -11.72 -4.06
C LEU A 118 -10.95 -12.14 -3.71
N TRP A 119 -11.93 -11.29 -4.03
CA TRP A 119 -13.33 -11.58 -3.81
C TRP A 119 -13.82 -12.73 -4.70
N GLN A 120 -13.47 -12.70 -5.99
CA GLN A 120 -13.83 -13.75 -6.94
C GLN A 120 -13.21 -15.11 -6.58
N GLU A 121 -11.94 -15.14 -6.20
CA GLU A 121 -11.27 -16.38 -5.77
C GLU A 121 -11.79 -16.92 -4.43
N ARG A 122 -12.42 -16.09 -3.60
CA ARG A 122 -13.11 -16.54 -2.38
C ARG A 122 -14.48 -17.16 -2.65
N ALA A 123 -15.10 -16.81 -3.77
CA ALA A 123 -16.43 -17.28 -4.15
C ALA A 123 -16.40 -18.60 -4.94
N ARG A 124 -15.21 -19.08 -5.31
CA ARG A 124 -14.93 -20.38 -5.93
C ARG A 124 -14.57 -21.42 -4.87
#